data_AF-A0A3D0Y2L5-F1
#
_entry.id   AF-A0A3D0Y2L5-F1
#
_cell.length_a   1.000
_cell.length_b   1.000
_cell.length_c   1.000
_cell.angle_alpha   90.00
_cell.angle_beta   90.00
_cell.angle_gamma   90.00
#
_symmetry.space_group_name_H-M   'P 1'
#
loop_
_entity.id
_entity.type
_entity.pdbx_description
1 polymer ?
#
loop_
_entity_poly.entity_id
_entity_poly.type
_entity_poly.pdbx_seq_one_letter_code
_entity_poly.pdbx_strand_id
1 'polypeptide(L)'
;KRLKWQRNQKMFSYGLVVLYIFLSCVFLKNSIKASEKAKTITPYKKTINVEYFREIPRSNSTPAQSVMILKKSLNFFTSLEIGQIFSATLLDLSLKKCIEFEVSPTDKKDIKIKILKKYEDNLETSEKLILDFIINVAKEQDVITVKELRKYMKKAPTKISKLKENIEKSSASEITNMKLYDEQRAKEKLEYETKSIAFIVFILLAVGMGSLCLLNYVLSPKIVLYGLLAIATTGTINLIFVGKVAKKLQPFTDEGINESEQWKGLKKFMENFSMLDKREIPELALWEHYLVYATAFGIADKVIKQLKIVYKDLYDNMDMNNYGYMYLMMHTDFSSNFSHAISSSYSSTLSSGSGSGGGFSGGGGGGRRRPEAVAVDSH
;
A
#
# COMPACT_ATOMS: atom_id res chain seq x y z
N LYS A 1 -12.83 26.62 57.22
CA LYS A 1 -12.10 25.84 56.18
C LYS A 1 -13.05 25.13 55.19
N ARG A 2 -14.07 24.37 55.63
CA ARG A 2 -15.05 23.68 54.75
C ARG A 2 -15.85 24.60 53.80
N LEU A 3 -16.36 25.75 54.27
CA LEU A 3 -17.08 26.72 53.42
C LEU A 3 -16.21 27.33 52.31
N LYS A 4 -14.94 27.62 52.61
CA LYS A 4 -13.96 28.12 51.61
C LYS A 4 -13.66 27.06 50.56
N TRP A 5 -13.57 25.78 50.97
CA TRP A 5 -13.38 24.64 50.07
C TRP A 5 -14.59 24.42 49.15
N GLN A 6 -15.82 24.45 49.69
CA GLN A 6 -17.04 24.35 48.88
C GLN A 6 -17.22 25.52 47.90
N ARG A 7 -16.87 26.75 48.32
CA ARG A 7 -16.89 27.92 47.43
C ARG A 7 -15.88 27.77 46.29
N ASN A 8 -14.67 27.29 46.59
CA ASN A 8 -13.64 27.04 45.58
C ASN A 8 -14.06 25.93 44.59
N GLN A 9 -14.72 24.86 45.06
CA GLN A 9 -15.27 23.82 44.19
C GLN A 9 -16.36 24.36 43.25
N LYS A 10 -17.26 25.21 43.76
CA LYS A 10 -18.28 25.87 42.92
C LYS A 10 -17.64 26.75 41.84
N MET A 11 -16.66 27.57 42.21
CA MET A 11 -15.92 28.41 41.25
C MET A 11 -15.21 27.56 40.18
N PHE A 12 -14.58 26.45 40.58
CA PHE A 12 -13.94 25.52 39.65
C PHE A 12 -14.95 24.86 38.70
N SER A 13 -16.13 24.48 39.21
CA SER A 13 -17.20 23.90 38.39
C SER A 13 -17.75 24.88 37.34
N TYR A 14 -17.93 26.16 37.69
CA TYR A 14 -18.34 27.20 36.73
C TYR A 14 -17.28 27.42 35.65
N GLY A 15 -15.99 27.47 36.05
CA GLY A 15 -14.89 27.59 35.10
C GLY A 15 -14.86 26.44 34.08
N LEU A 16 -15.14 25.21 34.51
CA LEU A 16 -15.21 24.05 33.61
C LEU A 16 -16.44 24.04 32.70
N VAL A 17 -17.60 24.50 33.18
CA VAL A 17 -18.78 24.67 32.32
C VAL A 17 -18.48 25.68 31.21
N VAL A 18 -17.88 26.81 31.57
CA VAL A 18 -17.44 27.83 30.58
C VAL A 18 -16.44 27.22 29.60
N LEU A 19 -15.49 26.41 30.07
CA LEU A 19 -14.54 25.71 29.21
C LEU A 19 -15.24 24.73 28.24
N TYR A 20 -16.16 23.90 28.73
CA TYR A 20 -16.90 22.96 27.87
C TYR A 20 -17.75 23.67 26.81
N ILE A 21 -18.40 24.77 27.17
CA ILE A 21 -19.15 25.60 26.22
C ILE A 21 -18.19 26.22 25.19
N PHE A 22 -17.09 26.81 25.65
CA PHE A 22 -16.09 27.39 24.77
C PHE A 22 -15.54 26.38 23.76
N LEU A 23 -15.17 25.18 24.22
CA LEU A 23 -14.69 24.09 23.36
C LEU A 23 -15.75 23.63 22.36
N SER A 24 -16.99 23.48 22.81
CA SER A 24 -18.12 23.12 21.94
C SER A 24 -18.33 24.18 20.84
N CYS A 25 -18.24 25.47 21.18
CA CYS A 25 -18.30 26.57 20.23
C CYS A 25 -17.14 26.54 19.21
N VAL A 26 -15.93 26.23 19.65
CA VAL A 26 -14.77 26.06 18.76
C VAL A 26 -15.01 24.92 17.76
N PHE A 27 -15.55 23.78 18.22
CA PHE A 27 -15.87 22.65 17.33
C PHE A 27 -16.98 22.98 16.35
N LEU A 28 -18.03 23.67 16.78
CA LEU A 28 -19.10 24.12 15.89
C LEU A 28 -18.57 25.10 14.83
N LYS A 29 -17.76 26.09 15.22
CA LYS A 29 -17.14 27.04 14.28
C LYS A 29 -16.29 26.32 13.22
N ASN A 30 -15.48 25.35 13.63
CA ASN A 30 -14.67 24.57 12.69
C ASN A 30 -15.52 23.66 11.80
N SER A 31 -16.59 23.08 12.33
CA SER A 31 -17.56 22.28 11.56
C SER A 31 -18.24 23.11 10.47
N ILE A 32 -18.63 24.35 10.79
CA ILE A 32 -19.22 25.29 9.82
C ILE A 32 -18.22 25.60 8.71
N LYS A 33 -16.97 25.96 9.05
CA LYS A 33 -15.91 26.22 8.06
C LYS A 33 -15.65 25.01 7.15
N ALA A 34 -15.57 23.82 7.73
CA ALA A 34 -15.38 22.58 6.97
C ALA A 34 -16.59 22.28 6.07
N SER A 35 -17.81 22.53 6.54
CA SER A 35 -19.04 22.41 5.76
C SER A 35 -19.07 23.37 4.56
N GLU A 36 -18.70 24.63 4.76
CA GLU A 36 -18.60 25.63 3.69
C GLU A 36 -17.56 25.23 2.65
N LYS A 37 -16.34 24.88 3.06
CA LYS A 37 -15.30 24.39 2.15
C LYS A 37 -15.75 23.12 1.41
N ALA A 38 -16.47 22.21 2.08
CA ALA A 38 -17.00 21.01 1.43
C ALA A 38 -18.01 21.33 0.32
N LYS A 39 -18.72 22.47 0.37
CA LYS A 39 -19.63 22.92 -0.69
C LYS A 39 -18.87 23.50 -1.89
N THR A 40 -17.75 24.18 -1.66
CA THR A 40 -16.97 24.84 -2.72
C THR A 40 -16.04 23.90 -3.49
N ILE A 41 -15.60 22.79 -2.89
CA ILE A 41 -14.69 21.84 -3.56
C ILE A 41 -15.44 21.08 -4.66
N THR A 42 -14.95 21.23 -5.90
CA THR A 42 -15.29 20.36 -7.03
C THR A 42 -14.45 19.08 -6.96
N PRO A 43 -15.07 17.92 -6.70
CA PRO A 43 -14.33 16.67 -6.64
C PRO A 43 -13.87 16.29 -8.06
N TYR A 44 -12.64 15.79 -8.17
CA TYR A 44 -12.22 15.08 -9.38
C TYR A 44 -13.07 13.82 -9.55
N LYS A 45 -13.38 13.46 -10.79
CA LYS A 45 -14.31 12.38 -11.14
C LYS A 45 -13.73 11.51 -12.24
N LYS A 46 -14.09 10.22 -12.20
CA LYS A 46 -13.88 9.33 -13.33
C LYS A 46 -14.75 9.78 -14.51
N THR A 47 -14.17 9.85 -15.70
CA THR A 47 -14.91 10.02 -16.96
C THR A 47 -14.98 8.72 -17.74
N ILE A 48 -14.09 7.76 -17.43
CA ILE A 48 -14.06 6.42 -18.03
C ILE A 48 -14.63 5.40 -17.03
N ASN A 49 -15.52 4.52 -17.51
CA ASN A 49 -16.02 3.39 -16.74
C ASN A 49 -15.89 2.11 -17.58
N VAL A 50 -14.69 1.54 -17.59
CA VAL A 50 -14.40 0.27 -18.26
C VAL A 50 -14.30 -0.85 -17.23
N GLU A 51 -15.06 -1.92 -17.46
CA GLU A 51 -14.98 -3.11 -16.62
C GLU A 51 -13.69 -3.91 -16.86
N TYR A 52 -13.31 -4.01 -18.14
CA TYR A 52 -12.06 -4.62 -18.60
C TYR A 52 -11.34 -3.61 -19.49
N PHE A 53 -10.03 -3.49 -19.30
CA PHE A 53 -9.17 -2.66 -20.13
C PHE A 53 -8.00 -3.52 -20.60
N ARG A 54 -7.76 -3.62 -21.90
CA ARG A 54 -6.76 -4.56 -22.45
C ARG A 54 -5.42 -3.90 -22.72
N GLU A 55 -5.38 -2.58 -22.83
CA GLU A 55 -4.16 -1.87 -23.16
C GLU A 55 -3.37 -1.51 -21.91
N ILE A 56 -2.05 -1.37 -22.05
CA ILE A 56 -1.22 -0.77 -21.01
C ILE A 56 -1.47 0.75 -21.10
N PRO A 57 -1.95 1.42 -20.02
CA PRO A 57 -2.37 2.81 -20.07
C PRO A 57 -1.34 3.79 -20.65
N ARG A 58 -0.04 3.59 -20.36
CA ARG A 58 1.06 4.32 -21.01
C ARG A 58 2.23 3.41 -21.29
N SER A 59 2.84 3.56 -22.46
CA SER A 59 3.97 2.75 -22.93
C SER A 59 5.23 2.87 -22.06
N ASN A 60 5.44 4.02 -21.39
CA ASN A 60 6.56 4.27 -20.49
C ASN A 60 6.20 4.09 -19.00
N SER A 61 5.10 3.42 -18.68
CA SER A 61 4.71 3.21 -17.28
C SER A 61 5.68 2.26 -16.60
N THR A 62 6.31 2.71 -15.52
CA THR A 62 7.14 1.78 -14.73
C THR A 62 6.27 0.90 -13.84
N PRO A 63 6.76 -0.29 -13.44
CA PRO A 63 6.05 -1.12 -12.47
C PRO A 63 5.72 -0.37 -11.16
N ALA A 64 6.63 0.49 -10.68
CA ALA A 64 6.41 1.30 -9.48
C ALA A 64 5.27 2.31 -9.66
N GLN A 65 5.26 3.05 -10.77
CA GLN A 65 4.21 4.01 -11.10
C GLN A 65 2.84 3.32 -11.22
N SER A 66 2.78 2.18 -11.93
CA SER A 66 1.53 1.43 -12.11
C SER A 66 0.89 1.03 -10.78
N VAL A 67 1.69 0.59 -9.80
CA VAL A 67 1.21 0.22 -8.46
C VAL A 67 0.70 1.44 -7.71
N MET A 68 1.42 2.57 -7.75
CA MET A 68 1.00 3.83 -7.11
C MET A 68 -0.33 4.35 -7.62
N ILE A 69 -0.50 4.35 -8.94
CA ILE A 69 -1.70 4.84 -9.61
C ILE A 69 -2.87 3.88 -9.37
N LEU A 70 -2.64 2.56 -9.47
CA LEU A 70 -3.65 1.54 -9.19
C LEU A 70 -4.27 1.70 -7.79
N LYS A 71 -3.43 1.91 -6.76
CA LYS A 71 -3.90 2.08 -5.38
C LYS A 71 -4.29 3.51 -5.01
N LYS A 72 -4.06 4.48 -5.90
CA LYS A 72 -4.22 5.92 -5.65
C LYS A 72 -3.46 6.39 -4.40
N SER A 73 -2.19 5.99 -4.26
CA SER A 73 -1.30 6.40 -3.16
C SER A 73 0.16 6.51 -3.61
N LEU A 74 0.77 7.69 -3.43
CA LEU A 74 2.15 8.00 -3.85
C LEU A 74 3.21 7.78 -2.75
N ASN A 75 2.82 7.73 -1.48
CA ASN A 75 3.78 7.95 -0.38
C ASN A 75 4.18 6.69 0.38
N PHE A 76 3.70 5.52 -0.05
CA PHE A 76 3.89 4.32 0.75
C PHE A 76 3.74 3.05 -0.07
N PHE A 77 4.81 2.31 -0.25
CA PHE A 77 4.80 0.89 -0.56
C PHE A 77 4.95 0.04 0.70
N THR A 78 4.26 -1.10 0.74
CA THR A 78 4.56 -2.15 1.71
C THR A 78 5.86 -2.87 1.36
N SER A 79 6.45 -3.63 2.29
CA SER A 79 7.63 -4.47 1.99
C SER A 79 7.33 -5.53 0.94
N LEU A 80 6.09 -6.04 0.91
CA LEU A 80 5.59 -6.98 -0.09
C LEU A 80 5.54 -6.33 -1.48
N GLU A 81 4.94 -5.13 -1.56
CA GLU A 81 4.84 -4.37 -2.81
C GLU A 81 6.23 -4.01 -3.37
N ILE A 82 7.19 -3.64 -2.52
CA ILE A 82 8.56 -3.37 -2.99
C ILE A 82 9.20 -4.62 -3.60
N GLY A 83 8.99 -5.81 -3.04
CA GLY A 83 9.48 -7.05 -3.64
C GLY A 83 8.80 -7.38 -4.97
N GLN A 84 7.50 -7.11 -5.08
CA GLN A 84 6.74 -7.25 -6.33
C GLN A 84 7.23 -6.27 -7.39
N ILE A 85 7.40 -4.99 -7.05
CA ILE A 85 7.94 -3.93 -7.92
C ILE A 85 9.36 -4.27 -8.35
N PHE A 86 10.21 -4.74 -7.44
CA PHE A 86 11.59 -5.13 -7.77
C PHE A 86 11.60 -6.27 -8.78
N SER A 87 10.82 -7.34 -8.53
CA SER A 87 10.70 -8.48 -9.44
C SER A 87 10.16 -8.05 -10.80
N ALA A 88 9.09 -7.25 -10.83
CA ALA A 88 8.50 -6.70 -12.05
C ALA A 88 9.49 -5.84 -12.84
N THR A 89 10.29 -5.01 -12.16
CA THR A 89 11.26 -4.14 -12.82
C THR A 89 12.43 -4.92 -13.41
N LEU A 90 12.88 -6.02 -12.77
CA LEU A 90 13.86 -6.91 -13.41
C LEU A 90 13.33 -7.46 -14.73
N LEU A 91 12.05 -7.80 -14.78
CA LEU A 91 11.43 -8.34 -15.99
C LEU A 91 11.32 -7.28 -17.07
N ASP A 92 10.90 -6.07 -16.69
CA ASP A 92 10.85 -4.93 -17.60
C ASP A 92 12.24 -4.58 -18.17
N LEU A 93 13.28 -4.59 -17.32
CA LEU A 93 14.67 -4.42 -17.74
C LEU A 93 15.14 -5.52 -18.70
N SER A 94 14.62 -6.74 -18.56
CA SER A 94 14.92 -7.84 -19.48
C SER A 94 14.24 -7.64 -20.84
N LEU A 95 12.97 -7.20 -20.86
CA LEU A 95 12.26 -6.85 -22.09
C LEU A 95 12.93 -5.67 -22.82
N LYS A 96 13.50 -4.73 -22.06
CA LYS A 96 14.30 -3.61 -22.59
C LYS A 96 15.75 -4.01 -22.97
N LYS A 97 16.13 -5.28 -22.82
CA LYS A 97 17.46 -5.83 -23.13
C LYS A 97 18.61 -5.21 -22.33
N CYS A 98 18.33 -4.72 -21.12
CA CYS A 98 19.35 -4.25 -20.20
C CYS A 98 19.97 -5.41 -19.40
N ILE A 99 19.16 -6.44 -19.13
CA ILE A 99 19.58 -7.66 -18.44
C ILE A 99 19.08 -8.93 -19.16
N GLU A 100 19.73 -10.05 -18.91
CA GLU A 100 19.38 -11.36 -19.43
C GLU A 100 19.30 -12.37 -18.28
N PHE A 101 18.30 -13.24 -18.31
CA PHE A 101 18.18 -14.34 -17.35
C PHE A 101 18.75 -15.62 -17.94
N GLU A 102 19.56 -16.33 -17.16
CA GLU A 102 20.00 -17.69 -17.50
C GLU A 102 19.50 -18.65 -16.42
N VAL A 103 18.77 -19.69 -16.82
CA VAL A 103 18.28 -20.74 -15.91
C VAL A 103 19.20 -21.96 -16.06
N SER A 104 19.76 -22.44 -14.96
CA SER A 104 20.59 -23.64 -14.98
C SER A 104 19.77 -24.89 -15.42
N PRO A 105 20.27 -25.71 -16.36
CA PRO A 105 19.59 -26.95 -16.78
C PRO A 105 19.41 -27.96 -15.65
N THR A 106 20.33 -27.97 -14.68
CA THR A 106 20.38 -28.96 -13.57
C THR A 106 19.68 -28.50 -12.30
N ASP A 107 19.65 -27.20 -12.00
CA ASP A 107 18.88 -26.63 -10.88
C ASP A 107 18.03 -25.46 -11.39
N LYS A 108 16.75 -25.72 -11.69
CA LYS A 108 15.81 -24.68 -12.15
C LYS A 108 15.63 -23.54 -11.13
N LYS A 109 16.08 -23.69 -9.88
CA LYS A 109 16.07 -22.63 -8.85
C LYS A 109 17.33 -21.75 -8.90
N ASP A 110 18.31 -22.11 -9.72
CA ASP A 110 19.54 -21.35 -9.93
C ASP A 110 19.42 -20.43 -11.15
N ILE A 111 18.84 -19.26 -10.89
CA ILE A 111 18.63 -18.21 -11.89
C ILE A 111 19.79 -17.22 -11.79
N LYS A 112 20.50 -17.02 -12.90
CA LYS A 112 21.52 -15.99 -13.05
C LYS A 112 20.93 -14.79 -13.78
N ILE A 113 21.39 -13.62 -13.39
CA ILE A 113 21.07 -12.33 -14.01
C ILE A 113 22.38 -11.82 -14.58
N LYS A 114 22.46 -11.71 -15.91
CA LYS A 114 23.58 -11.15 -16.64
C LYS A 114 23.25 -9.72 -17.04
N ILE A 115 24.16 -8.79 -16.75
CA ILE A 115 24.00 -7.38 -17.04
C ILE A 115 24.56 -7.13 -18.43
N LEU A 116 23.70 -6.75 -19.38
CA LEU A 116 24.08 -6.54 -20.78
C LEU A 116 24.52 -5.09 -21.03
N LYS A 117 23.81 -4.14 -20.42
CA LYS A 117 24.05 -2.70 -20.59
C LYS A 117 24.04 -2.00 -19.24
N LYS A 118 25.07 -1.20 -18.99
CA LYS A 118 25.22 -0.47 -17.71
C LYS A 118 24.45 0.85 -17.66
N TYR A 119 24.13 1.43 -18.82
CA TYR A 119 23.39 2.69 -18.88
C TYR A 119 22.60 2.79 -20.19
N GLU A 120 21.34 3.23 -20.10
CA GLU A 120 20.45 3.38 -21.25
C GLU A 120 19.58 4.63 -21.07
N ASP A 121 19.56 5.49 -22.09
CA ASP A 121 18.91 6.81 -22.04
C ASP A 121 17.39 6.71 -21.86
N ASN A 122 16.80 5.61 -22.33
CA ASN A 122 15.35 5.39 -22.35
C ASN A 122 14.78 4.75 -21.06
N LEU A 123 15.58 4.58 -20.00
CA LEU A 123 15.08 4.07 -18.72
C LEU A 123 14.53 5.19 -17.84
N GLU A 124 13.38 4.94 -17.25
CA GLU A 124 12.77 5.81 -16.25
C GLU A 124 13.55 5.74 -14.92
N THR A 125 13.39 6.74 -14.04
CA THR A 125 14.27 6.88 -12.86
C THR A 125 14.16 5.68 -11.91
N SER A 126 12.96 5.15 -11.70
CA SER A 126 12.77 3.97 -10.82
C SER A 126 13.46 2.71 -11.36
N GLU A 127 13.57 2.59 -12.68
CA GLU A 127 14.22 1.45 -13.35
C GLU A 127 15.73 1.56 -13.24
N LYS A 128 16.26 2.77 -13.46
CA LYS A 128 17.69 3.11 -13.23
C LYS A 128 18.10 2.79 -11.80
N LEU A 129 17.29 3.16 -10.79
CA LEU A 129 17.57 2.86 -9.39
C LEU A 129 17.70 1.36 -9.11
N ILE A 130 16.87 0.53 -9.74
CA ILE A 130 16.91 -0.93 -9.58
C ILE A 130 18.09 -1.53 -10.35
N LEU A 131 18.37 -1.06 -11.57
CA LEU A 131 19.53 -1.47 -12.36
C LEU A 131 20.83 -1.16 -11.61
N ASP A 132 20.99 0.08 -11.12
CA ASP A 132 22.12 0.51 -10.31
C ASP A 132 22.27 -0.33 -9.05
N PHE A 133 21.16 -0.69 -8.40
CA PHE A 133 21.19 -1.56 -7.24
C PHE A 133 21.80 -2.92 -7.58
N ILE A 134 21.44 -3.53 -8.71
CA ILE A 134 21.94 -4.84 -9.13
C ILE A 134 23.41 -4.76 -9.54
N ILE A 135 23.79 -3.73 -10.32
CA ILE A 135 25.19 -3.48 -10.73
C ILE A 135 26.08 -3.38 -9.48
N ASN A 136 25.65 -2.61 -8.47
CA ASN A 136 26.40 -2.45 -7.23
C ASN A 136 26.59 -3.76 -6.45
N VAL A 137 25.65 -4.71 -6.57
CA VAL A 137 25.78 -6.04 -5.92
C VAL A 137 26.63 -6.98 -6.76
N ALA A 138 26.52 -6.94 -8.09
CA ALA A 138 27.31 -7.75 -9.03
C ALA A 138 28.80 -7.37 -9.07
N LYS A 139 29.13 -6.11 -8.71
CA LYS A 139 30.50 -5.58 -8.73
C LYS A 139 31.13 -5.72 -10.13
N GLU A 140 32.27 -6.38 -10.24
CA GLU A 140 33.03 -6.55 -11.49
C GLU A 140 32.59 -7.77 -12.32
N GLN A 141 31.77 -8.66 -11.76
CA GLN A 141 31.48 -9.94 -12.42
C GLN A 141 30.40 -9.84 -13.49
N ASP A 142 29.70 -8.70 -13.62
CA ASP A 142 28.57 -8.41 -14.53
C ASP A 142 27.47 -9.50 -14.57
N VAL A 143 27.53 -10.47 -13.66
CA VAL A 143 26.64 -11.61 -13.50
C VAL A 143 26.40 -11.81 -12.00
N ILE A 144 25.15 -12.02 -11.62
CA ILE A 144 24.76 -12.28 -10.24
C ILE A 144 23.65 -13.31 -10.18
N THR A 145 23.69 -14.22 -9.20
CA THR A 145 22.58 -15.16 -8.99
C THR A 145 21.44 -14.50 -8.21
N VAL A 146 20.19 -14.89 -8.49
CA VAL A 146 19.02 -14.50 -7.68
C VAL A 146 19.21 -14.88 -6.22
N LYS A 147 19.86 -16.02 -5.94
CA LYS A 147 20.18 -16.48 -4.57
C LYS A 147 21.11 -15.49 -3.86
N GLU A 148 22.18 -15.03 -4.49
CA GLU A 148 23.11 -14.03 -3.93
C GLU A 148 22.44 -12.68 -3.72
N LEU A 149 21.68 -12.20 -4.72
CA LEU A 149 20.98 -10.93 -4.63
C LEU A 149 19.99 -10.94 -3.45
N ARG A 150 19.19 -12.01 -3.30
CA ARG A 150 18.29 -12.20 -2.15
C ARG A 150 19.05 -12.21 -0.82
N LYS A 151 20.18 -12.93 -0.75
CA LYS A 151 21.02 -13.00 0.46
C LYS A 151 21.57 -11.62 0.84
N TYR A 152 21.97 -10.81 -0.14
CA TYR A 152 22.41 -9.44 0.08
C TYR A 152 21.26 -8.56 0.60
N MET A 153 20.09 -8.60 -0.03
CA MET A 153 18.92 -7.82 0.40
C MET A 153 18.50 -8.11 1.86
N LYS A 154 18.58 -9.38 2.28
CA LYS A 154 18.30 -9.79 3.67
C LYS A 154 19.30 -9.22 4.68
N LYS A 155 20.55 -9.00 4.26
CA LYS A 155 21.64 -8.50 5.11
C LYS A 155 21.78 -6.97 5.10
N ALA A 156 21.08 -6.27 4.21
CA ALA A 156 21.25 -4.83 4.00
C ALA A 156 19.94 -4.03 4.17
N PRO A 157 19.25 -4.09 5.32
CA PRO A 157 17.95 -3.45 5.51
C PRO A 157 17.95 -1.94 5.25
N THR A 158 19.01 -1.24 5.67
CA THR A 158 19.17 0.20 5.46
C THR A 158 19.32 0.59 3.98
N LYS A 159 19.96 -0.28 3.18
CA LYS A 159 20.06 -0.07 1.72
C LYS A 159 18.71 -0.31 1.03
N ILE A 160 17.95 -1.31 1.49
CA ILE A 160 16.60 -1.60 0.99
C ILE A 160 15.63 -0.49 1.35
N SER A 161 15.67 0.05 2.57
CA SER A 161 14.84 1.18 2.96
C SER A 161 15.15 2.42 2.14
N LYS A 162 16.43 2.69 1.86
CA LYS A 162 16.85 3.80 1.00
C LYS A 162 16.42 3.60 -0.46
N LEU A 163 16.55 2.37 -0.98
CA LEU A 163 16.07 2.04 -2.33
C LEU A 163 14.55 2.28 -2.44
N LYS A 164 13.78 1.79 -1.46
CA LYS A 164 12.33 2.02 -1.36
C LYS A 164 11.99 3.51 -1.37
N GLU A 165 12.62 4.29 -0.49
CA GLU A 165 12.37 5.73 -0.39
C GLU A 165 12.69 6.47 -1.70
N ASN A 166 13.79 6.10 -2.36
CA ASN A 166 14.18 6.69 -3.64
C ASN A 166 13.18 6.35 -4.75
N ILE A 167 12.73 5.09 -4.84
CA ILE A 167 11.70 4.66 -5.81
C ILE A 167 10.38 5.39 -5.53
N GLU A 168 9.99 5.53 -4.26
CA GLU A 168 8.78 6.27 -3.88
C GLU A 168 8.85 7.72 -4.33
N LYS A 169 9.94 8.42 -3.99
CA LYS A 169 10.13 9.82 -4.36
C LYS A 169 10.21 10.02 -5.87
N SER A 170 10.98 9.20 -6.58
CA SER A 170 11.14 9.36 -8.03
C SER A 170 9.82 9.12 -8.76
N SER A 171 9.14 8.01 -8.44
CA SER A 171 7.86 7.65 -9.07
C SER A 171 6.77 8.69 -8.75
N ALA A 172 6.72 9.18 -7.50
CA ALA A 172 5.79 10.24 -7.12
C ALA A 172 6.07 11.54 -7.89
N SER A 173 7.33 11.93 -8.03
CA SER A 173 7.71 13.13 -8.77
C SER A 173 7.37 13.05 -10.26
N GLU A 174 7.58 11.88 -10.88
CA GLU A 174 7.23 11.64 -12.29
C GLU A 174 5.70 11.70 -12.50
N ILE A 175 4.92 11.08 -11.62
CA ILE A 175 3.44 11.12 -11.66
C ILE A 175 2.92 12.56 -11.50
N THR A 176 3.51 13.34 -10.59
CA THR A 176 3.19 14.77 -10.43
C THR A 176 3.55 15.57 -11.68
N ASN A 177 4.73 15.35 -12.25
CA ASN A 177 5.19 16.03 -13.48
C ASN A 177 4.26 15.74 -14.67
N MET A 178 3.69 14.53 -14.73
CA MET A 178 2.67 14.13 -15.70
C MET A 178 1.28 14.72 -15.42
N LYS A 179 1.10 15.55 -14.38
CA LYS A 179 -0.18 16.17 -13.97
C LYS A 179 -1.28 15.17 -13.61
N LEU A 180 -0.91 13.94 -13.26
CA LEU A 180 -1.84 12.91 -12.76
C LEU A 180 -2.16 13.10 -11.26
N TYR A 181 -1.39 13.96 -10.59
CA TYR A 181 -1.49 14.22 -9.15
C TYR A 181 -1.36 15.72 -8.83
N ASP A 182 -2.25 16.21 -7.98
CA ASP A 182 -2.30 17.59 -7.52
C ASP A 182 -1.70 17.71 -6.11
N GLU A 183 -0.46 18.19 -6.04
CA GLU A 183 0.26 18.37 -4.77
C GLU A 183 -0.41 19.38 -3.83
N GLN A 184 -1.05 20.41 -4.37
CA GLN A 184 -1.73 21.40 -3.54
C GLN A 184 -2.94 20.78 -2.87
N ARG A 185 -3.76 20.03 -3.61
CA ARG A 185 -4.87 19.27 -3.02
C ARG A 185 -4.39 18.20 -2.04
N ALA A 186 -3.24 17.56 -2.29
CA ALA A 186 -2.63 16.64 -1.34
C ALA A 186 -2.28 17.31 -0.01
N LYS A 187 -1.63 18.48 -0.06
CA LYS A 187 -1.28 19.28 1.12
C LYS A 187 -2.54 19.72 1.88
N GLU A 188 -3.54 20.23 1.16
CA GLU A 188 -4.83 20.61 1.76
C GLU A 188 -5.50 19.39 2.43
N LYS A 189 -5.54 18.23 1.75
CA LYS A 189 -6.11 17.00 2.30
C LYS A 189 -5.39 16.58 3.60
N LEU A 190 -4.06 16.57 3.59
CA LEU A 190 -3.25 16.23 4.76
C LEU A 190 -3.50 17.20 5.93
N GLU A 191 -3.69 18.49 5.66
CA GLU A 191 -4.04 19.48 6.69
C GLU A 191 -5.38 19.15 7.36
N TYR A 192 -6.38 18.68 6.61
CA TYR A 192 -7.65 18.25 7.19
C TYR A 192 -7.56 16.90 7.92
N GLU A 193 -6.74 15.96 7.43
CA GLU A 193 -6.48 14.68 8.14
C GLU A 193 -5.73 14.92 9.46
N THR A 194 -4.71 15.76 9.46
CA THR A 194 -3.96 16.14 10.68
C THR A 194 -4.84 16.89 11.68
N LYS A 195 -5.71 17.80 11.22
CA LYS A 195 -6.76 18.41 12.06
C LYS A 195 -7.66 17.34 12.70
N SER A 196 -8.09 16.34 11.93
CA SER A 196 -8.93 15.24 12.46
C SER A 196 -8.24 14.49 13.60
N ILE A 197 -6.97 14.13 13.40
CA ILE A 197 -6.17 13.43 14.41
C ILE A 197 -6.02 14.29 15.66
N ALA A 198 -5.66 15.56 15.50
CA ALA A 198 -5.55 16.50 16.62
C ALA A 198 -6.86 16.61 17.42
N PHE A 199 -8.02 16.62 16.74
CA PHE A 199 -9.32 16.61 17.40
C PHE A 199 -9.60 15.31 18.16
N ILE A 200 -9.27 14.15 17.59
CA ILE A 200 -9.43 12.85 18.26
C ILE A 200 -8.59 12.82 19.55
N VAL A 201 -7.31 13.20 19.46
CA VAL A 201 -6.41 13.27 20.62
C VAL A 201 -6.97 14.22 21.68
N PHE A 202 -7.48 15.38 21.26
CA PHE A 202 -8.08 16.34 22.18
C PHE A 202 -9.33 15.79 22.88
N ILE A 203 -10.23 15.11 22.17
CA ILE A 203 -11.41 14.47 22.76
C ILE A 203 -10.99 13.41 23.79
N LEU A 204 -9.99 12.59 23.47
CA LEU A 204 -9.46 11.57 24.39
C LEU A 204 -8.89 12.20 25.66
N LEU A 205 -8.14 13.31 25.55
CA LEU A 205 -7.63 14.06 26.70
C LEU A 205 -8.77 14.67 27.54
N ALA A 206 -9.80 15.22 26.90
CA ALA A 206 -10.96 15.79 27.59
C ALA A 206 -11.75 14.72 28.37
N VAL A 207 -11.93 13.53 27.77
CA VAL A 207 -12.55 12.37 28.41
C VAL A 207 -11.70 11.88 29.59
N GLY A 208 -10.38 11.74 29.41
CA GLY A 208 -9.46 11.34 30.47
C GLY A 208 -9.48 12.30 31.66
N MET A 209 -9.45 13.61 31.39
CA MET A 209 -9.57 14.66 32.40
C MET A 209 -10.92 14.59 33.13
N GLY A 210 -12.02 14.43 32.40
CA GLY A 210 -13.35 14.28 32.98
C GLY A 210 -13.46 13.07 33.91
N SER A 211 -12.88 11.94 33.51
CA SER A 211 -12.81 10.71 34.32
C SER A 211 -12.01 10.90 35.61
N LEU A 212 -10.83 11.54 35.54
CA LEU A 212 -10.02 11.88 36.71
C LEU A 212 -10.75 12.79 37.70
N CYS A 213 -11.53 13.76 37.21
CA CYS A 213 -12.33 14.63 38.06
C CYS A 213 -13.48 13.89 38.77
N LEU A 214 -14.07 12.87 38.12
CA LEU A 214 -15.09 12.02 38.73
C LEU A 214 -14.51 11.15 39.85
N LEU A 215 -13.37 10.49 39.61
CA LEU A 215 -12.71 9.60 40.58
C LEU A 215 -12.33 10.32 41.88
N ASN A 216 -11.91 11.58 41.78
CA ASN A 216 -11.48 12.36 42.94
C ASN A 216 -12.62 13.16 43.61
N TYR A 217 -13.89 12.95 43.19
CA TYR A 217 -15.07 13.68 43.69
C TYR A 217 -14.89 15.21 43.67
N VAL A 218 -14.07 15.72 42.75
CA VAL A 218 -13.76 17.15 42.65
C VAL A 218 -14.95 17.93 42.11
N LEU A 219 -15.81 17.26 41.33
CA LEU A 219 -16.93 17.85 40.60
C LEU A 219 -18.22 17.04 40.74
N SER A 220 -19.36 17.69 40.48
CA SER A 220 -20.63 16.99 40.39
C SER A 220 -20.67 16.09 39.14
N PRO A 221 -21.17 14.85 39.25
CA PRO A 221 -21.18 13.90 38.14
C PRO A 221 -22.04 14.37 36.96
N LYS A 222 -23.12 15.13 37.22
CA LYS A 222 -24.01 15.67 36.19
C LYS A 222 -23.29 16.68 35.27
N ILE A 223 -22.50 17.60 35.85
CA ILE A 223 -21.76 18.61 35.07
C ILE A 223 -20.75 17.93 34.13
N VAL A 224 -20.01 16.95 34.64
CA VAL A 224 -19.04 16.20 33.83
C VAL A 224 -19.76 15.44 32.71
N LEU A 225 -20.87 14.75 33.01
CA LEU A 225 -21.65 14.02 32.02
C LEU A 225 -22.17 14.93 30.89
N TYR A 226 -22.81 16.05 31.21
CA TYR A 226 -23.31 16.99 30.20
C TYR A 226 -22.18 17.62 29.38
N GLY A 227 -21.06 17.97 30.01
CA GLY A 227 -19.88 18.49 29.32
C GLY A 227 -19.29 17.48 28.33
N LEU A 228 -19.16 16.22 28.73
CA LEU A 228 -18.69 15.15 27.85
C LEU A 228 -19.66 14.86 26.70
N LEU A 229 -20.98 14.86 26.95
CA LEU A 229 -21.98 14.69 25.90
C LEU A 229 -21.95 15.86 24.89
N ALA A 230 -21.77 17.09 25.34
CA ALA A 230 -21.63 18.26 24.47
C ALA A 230 -20.36 18.16 23.60
N ILE A 231 -19.22 17.78 24.18
CA ILE A 231 -17.98 17.53 23.43
C ILE A 231 -18.13 16.38 22.44
N ALA A 232 -18.74 15.27 22.85
CA ALA A 232 -18.90 14.10 21.99
C ALA A 232 -19.79 14.40 20.77
N THR A 233 -20.92 15.08 20.99
CA THR A 233 -21.85 15.45 19.90
C THR A 233 -21.22 16.48 18.95
N THR A 234 -20.62 17.56 19.46
CA THR A 234 -19.98 18.57 18.60
C THR A 234 -18.71 18.04 17.93
N GLY A 235 -17.95 17.18 18.62
CA GLY A 235 -16.75 16.53 18.09
C GLY A 235 -17.07 15.55 16.96
N THR A 236 -18.10 14.72 17.10
CA THR A 236 -18.53 13.80 16.03
C THR A 236 -19.01 14.56 14.79
N ILE A 237 -19.78 15.64 14.96
CA ILE A 237 -20.18 16.52 13.85
C ILE A 237 -18.96 17.09 13.12
N ASN A 238 -17.96 17.57 13.85
CA ASN A 238 -16.72 18.10 13.28
C ASN A 238 -15.98 17.04 12.46
N LEU A 239 -15.78 15.84 13.03
CA LEU A 239 -15.13 14.73 12.34
C LEU A 239 -15.85 14.35 11.04
N ILE A 240 -17.19 14.38 11.03
CA ILE A 240 -17.97 14.13 9.81
C ILE A 240 -17.68 15.18 8.73
N PHE A 241 -17.67 16.48 9.08
CA PHE A 241 -17.45 17.54 8.09
C PHE A 241 -16.01 17.58 7.59
N VAL A 242 -15.03 17.46 8.49
CA VAL A 242 -13.62 17.38 8.10
C VAL A 242 -13.35 16.15 7.25
N GLY A 243 -13.90 14.99 7.60
CA GLY A 243 -13.81 13.77 6.80
C GLY A 243 -14.45 13.92 5.42
N LYS A 244 -15.57 14.65 5.30
CA LYS A 244 -16.18 14.97 3.99
C LYS A 244 -15.25 15.83 3.13
N VAL A 245 -14.61 16.84 3.71
CA VAL A 245 -13.62 17.68 3.00
C VAL A 245 -12.44 16.83 2.52
N ALA A 246 -11.83 16.05 3.42
CA ALA A 246 -10.69 15.19 3.09
C ALA A 246 -11.01 14.18 1.99
N LYS A 247 -12.24 13.62 1.97
CA LYS A 247 -12.71 12.75 0.89
C LYS A 247 -12.86 13.46 -0.44
N LYS A 248 -13.35 14.71 -0.45
CA LYS A 248 -13.51 15.52 -1.67
C LYS A 248 -12.19 16.03 -2.23
N LEU A 249 -11.20 16.27 -1.37
CA LEU A 249 -9.83 16.64 -1.75
C LEU A 249 -9.02 15.42 -2.24
N GLN A 250 -9.61 14.57 -3.07
CA GLN A 250 -8.85 13.50 -3.72
C GLN A 250 -7.71 14.13 -4.53
N PRO A 251 -6.44 13.76 -4.27
CA PRO A 251 -5.31 14.43 -4.92
C PRO A 251 -5.07 13.99 -6.37
N PHE A 252 -5.50 12.79 -6.74
CA PHE A 252 -5.41 12.33 -8.13
C PHE A 252 -6.36 13.15 -9.00
N THR A 253 -5.84 13.72 -10.09
CA THR A 253 -6.60 14.51 -11.06
C THR A 253 -7.59 13.65 -11.83
N ASP A 254 -8.45 14.25 -12.66
CA ASP A 254 -9.38 13.49 -13.51
C ASP A 254 -8.63 12.48 -14.41
N GLU A 255 -7.49 12.90 -14.97
CA GLU A 255 -6.59 12.04 -15.76
C GLU A 255 -5.98 10.91 -14.90
N GLY A 256 -5.45 11.24 -13.71
CA GLY A 256 -4.90 10.22 -12.81
C GLY A 256 -5.95 9.24 -12.27
N ILE A 257 -7.19 9.68 -12.09
CA ILE A 257 -8.33 8.82 -11.74
C ILE A 257 -8.65 7.88 -12.90
N ASN A 258 -8.71 8.40 -14.13
CA ASN A 258 -8.98 7.60 -15.33
C ASN A 258 -7.89 6.56 -15.56
N GLU A 259 -6.61 6.93 -15.45
CA GLU A 259 -5.49 6.00 -15.58
C GLU A 259 -5.57 4.90 -14.50
N SER A 260 -5.92 5.26 -13.26
CA SER A 260 -6.17 4.28 -12.21
C SER A 260 -7.32 3.32 -12.53
N GLU A 261 -8.41 3.79 -13.13
CA GLU A 261 -9.50 2.91 -13.59
C GLU A 261 -9.06 2.00 -14.75
N GLN A 262 -8.22 2.50 -15.67
CA GLN A 262 -7.63 1.67 -16.72
C GLN A 262 -6.71 0.58 -16.14
N TRP A 263 -5.85 0.90 -15.17
CA TRP A 263 -5.02 -0.09 -14.46
C TRP A 263 -5.86 -1.14 -13.73
N LYS A 264 -6.97 -0.73 -13.10
CA LYS A 264 -7.92 -1.68 -12.48
C LYS A 264 -8.57 -2.58 -13.52
N GLY A 265 -8.99 -2.02 -14.66
CA GLY A 265 -9.56 -2.77 -15.78
C GLY A 265 -8.56 -3.78 -16.34
N LEU A 266 -7.28 -3.40 -16.48
CA LEU A 266 -6.21 -4.27 -16.92
C LEU A 266 -5.91 -5.38 -15.92
N LYS A 267 -5.85 -5.05 -14.64
CA LYS A 267 -5.72 -6.06 -13.57
C LYS A 267 -6.86 -7.06 -13.63
N LYS A 268 -8.11 -6.60 -13.74
CA LYS A 268 -9.30 -7.47 -13.83
C LYS A 268 -9.29 -8.34 -15.08
N PHE A 269 -8.85 -7.77 -16.21
CA PHE A 269 -8.67 -8.49 -17.47
C PHE A 269 -7.68 -9.63 -17.31
N MET A 270 -6.46 -9.34 -16.83
CA MET A 270 -5.43 -10.36 -16.59
C MET A 270 -5.88 -11.42 -15.57
N GLU A 271 -6.71 -11.07 -14.60
CA GLU A 271 -7.21 -12.02 -13.60
C GLU A 271 -8.28 -12.99 -14.13
N ASN A 272 -9.01 -12.62 -15.18
CA ASN A 272 -10.22 -13.31 -15.64
C ASN A 272 -10.21 -13.64 -17.14
N PHE A 273 -9.10 -13.41 -17.86
CA PHE A 273 -9.07 -13.54 -19.33
C PHE A 273 -9.43 -14.95 -19.83
N SER A 274 -9.22 -15.99 -19.02
CA SER A 274 -9.59 -17.36 -19.38
C SER A 274 -11.11 -17.56 -19.54
N MET A 275 -11.93 -16.65 -19.02
CA MET A 275 -13.39 -16.67 -19.15
C MET A 275 -13.88 -15.84 -20.34
N LEU A 276 -12.97 -15.12 -21.03
CA LEU A 276 -13.28 -14.32 -22.20
C LEU A 276 -13.26 -15.19 -23.46
N ASP A 277 -13.97 -14.76 -24.49
CA ASP A 277 -14.02 -15.47 -25.76
C ASP A 277 -12.61 -15.61 -26.35
N LYS A 278 -12.28 -16.76 -26.98
CA LYS A 278 -10.92 -17.01 -27.53
C LYS A 278 -10.40 -15.93 -28.48
N ARG A 279 -11.30 -15.24 -29.19
CA ARG A 279 -10.97 -14.12 -30.10
C ARG A 279 -10.49 -12.87 -29.36
N GLU A 280 -10.73 -12.79 -28.06
CA GLU A 280 -10.40 -11.67 -27.20
C GLU A 280 -9.06 -11.86 -26.47
N ILE A 281 -8.44 -13.03 -26.63
CA ILE A 281 -7.19 -13.37 -25.96
C ILE A 281 -6.02 -12.84 -26.80
N PRO A 282 -5.18 -11.96 -26.23
CA PRO A 282 -4.05 -11.36 -26.93
C PRO A 282 -2.99 -12.39 -27.33
N GLU A 283 -2.21 -12.06 -28.34
CA GLU A 283 -1.07 -12.86 -28.79
C GLU A 283 -0.07 -13.12 -27.67
N LEU A 284 0.64 -14.25 -27.74
CA LEU A 284 1.55 -14.71 -26.71
C LEU A 284 2.65 -13.68 -26.37
N ALA A 285 3.11 -12.92 -27.37
CA ALA A 285 4.11 -11.87 -27.20
C ALA A 285 3.64 -10.70 -26.29
N LEU A 286 2.34 -10.39 -26.27
CA LEU A 286 1.80 -9.32 -25.42
C LEU A 286 1.77 -9.74 -23.93
N TRP A 287 1.71 -11.04 -23.65
CA TRP A 287 1.69 -11.55 -22.29
C TRP A 287 3.00 -11.31 -21.56
N GLU A 288 4.13 -11.22 -22.26
CA GLU A 288 5.42 -10.86 -21.67
C GLU A 288 5.33 -9.48 -20.99
N HIS A 289 4.74 -8.48 -21.66
CA HIS A 289 4.53 -7.15 -21.08
C HIS A 289 3.45 -7.15 -19.99
N TYR A 290 2.34 -7.87 -20.16
CA TYR A 290 1.30 -7.95 -19.12
C TYR A 290 1.80 -8.59 -17.85
N LEU A 291 2.58 -9.65 -17.97
CA LEU A 291 3.08 -10.39 -16.83
C LEU A 291 4.02 -9.51 -15.98
N VAL A 292 4.71 -8.49 -16.54
CA VAL A 292 5.44 -7.47 -15.75
C VAL A 292 4.51 -6.79 -14.75
N TYR A 293 3.39 -6.26 -15.22
CA TYR A 293 2.41 -5.59 -14.38
C TYR A 293 1.64 -6.57 -13.49
N ALA A 294 1.37 -7.78 -13.97
CA ALA A 294 0.80 -8.85 -13.16
C ALA A 294 1.71 -9.16 -11.94
N THR A 295 3.03 -9.13 -12.13
CA THR A 295 4.01 -9.29 -11.05
C THR A 295 3.97 -8.10 -10.10
N ALA A 296 3.94 -6.87 -10.63
CA ALA A 296 3.85 -5.66 -9.82
C ALA A 296 2.58 -5.62 -8.97
N PHE A 297 1.46 -6.12 -9.49
CA PHE A 297 0.16 -6.18 -8.81
C PHE A 297 -0.02 -7.42 -7.91
N GLY A 298 0.94 -8.34 -7.91
CA GLY A 298 0.90 -9.56 -7.11
C GLY A 298 -0.10 -10.62 -7.61
N ILE A 299 -0.41 -10.63 -8.90
CA ILE A 299 -1.37 -11.56 -9.52
C ILE A 299 -0.73 -12.52 -10.54
N ALA A 300 0.60 -12.41 -10.78
CA ALA A 300 1.31 -13.20 -11.78
C ALA A 300 1.01 -14.71 -11.72
N ASP A 301 1.06 -15.33 -10.53
CA ASP A 301 0.81 -16.76 -10.37
C ASP A 301 -0.58 -17.18 -10.87
N LYS A 302 -1.60 -16.31 -10.69
CA LYS A 302 -2.95 -16.54 -11.18
C LYS A 302 -2.98 -16.48 -12.71
N VAL A 303 -2.35 -15.46 -13.28
CA VAL A 303 -2.25 -15.24 -14.74
C VAL A 303 -1.53 -16.42 -15.41
N ILE A 304 -0.37 -16.81 -14.89
CA ILE A 304 0.44 -17.92 -15.42
C ILE A 304 -0.34 -19.24 -15.40
N LYS A 305 -1.09 -19.52 -14.32
CA LYS A 305 -1.94 -20.71 -14.24
C LYS A 305 -3.02 -20.72 -15.32
N GLN A 306 -3.64 -19.58 -15.61
CA GLN A 306 -4.61 -19.47 -16.70
C GLN A 306 -3.93 -19.61 -18.07
N LEU A 307 -2.75 -19.03 -18.26
CA LEU A 307 -1.98 -19.16 -19.51
C LEU A 307 -1.61 -20.60 -19.81
N LYS A 308 -1.20 -21.37 -18.78
CA LYS A 308 -0.95 -22.83 -18.89
C LYS A 308 -2.16 -23.61 -19.41
N ILE A 309 -3.37 -23.17 -19.08
CA ILE A 309 -4.62 -23.84 -19.48
C ILE A 309 -4.98 -23.44 -20.92
N VAL A 310 -4.87 -22.16 -21.25
CA VAL A 310 -5.27 -21.61 -22.55
C VAL A 310 -4.27 -21.98 -23.66
N TYR A 311 -2.98 -21.94 -23.37
CA TYR A 311 -1.88 -22.17 -24.32
C TYR A 311 -1.14 -23.48 -24.04
N LYS A 312 -1.89 -24.56 -23.80
CA LYS A 312 -1.33 -25.87 -23.45
C LYS A 312 -0.36 -26.40 -24.51
N ASP A 313 -0.68 -26.25 -25.80
CA ASP A 313 0.11 -26.82 -26.90
C ASP A 313 1.40 -26.01 -27.19
N LEU A 314 1.45 -24.75 -26.76
CA LEU A 314 2.65 -23.90 -26.88
C LEU A 314 3.61 -24.11 -25.72
N TYR A 315 3.17 -24.73 -24.62
CA TYR A 315 4.00 -25.02 -23.45
C TYR A 315 5.19 -25.91 -23.79
N ASP A 316 4.96 -26.95 -24.60
CA ASP A 316 6.00 -27.93 -24.92
C ASP A 316 7.07 -27.37 -25.87
N ASN A 317 6.77 -26.27 -26.57
CA ASN A 317 7.67 -25.59 -27.50
C ASN A 317 8.26 -24.29 -26.94
N MET A 318 7.97 -23.95 -25.67
CA MET A 318 8.43 -22.72 -25.03
C MET A 318 9.83 -22.89 -24.46
N ASP A 319 10.75 -22.00 -24.84
CA ASP A 319 12.12 -21.99 -24.32
C ASP A 319 12.55 -20.58 -23.84
N MET A 320 13.76 -20.51 -23.27
CA MET A 320 14.34 -19.26 -22.77
C MET A 320 14.60 -18.22 -23.87
N ASN A 321 14.70 -18.63 -25.14
CA ASN A 321 15.08 -17.76 -26.26
C ASN A 321 13.87 -17.04 -26.87
N ASN A 322 12.69 -17.68 -26.89
CA ASN A 322 11.49 -17.12 -27.50
C ASN A 322 10.51 -16.48 -26.50
N TYR A 323 10.37 -17.07 -25.30
CA TYR A 323 9.47 -16.56 -24.24
C TYR A 323 10.14 -16.72 -22.88
N GLY A 324 11.36 -16.18 -22.76
CA GLY A 324 12.21 -16.42 -21.60
C GLY A 324 11.59 -16.01 -20.28
N TYR A 325 10.76 -14.98 -20.28
CA TYR A 325 10.05 -14.58 -19.08
C TYR A 325 8.94 -15.56 -18.69
N MET A 326 8.06 -15.89 -19.62
CA MET A 326 6.99 -16.84 -19.34
C MET A 326 7.56 -18.21 -18.97
N TYR A 327 8.64 -18.65 -19.60
CA TYR A 327 9.40 -19.83 -19.20
C TYR A 327 9.92 -19.69 -17.76
N LEU A 328 10.59 -18.59 -17.41
CA LEU A 328 11.10 -18.32 -16.06
C LEU A 328 9.98 -18.42 -15.02
N MET A 329 8.85 -17.78 -15.29
CA MET A 329 7.68 -17.74 -14.41
C MET A 329 6.91 -19.06 -14.31
N MET A 330 6.88 -19.83 -15.40
CA MET A 330 6.18 -21.12 -15.42
C MET A 330 6.97 -22.22 -14.70
N HIS A 331 8.30 -22.09 -14.66
CA HIS A 331 9.21 -23.10 -14.11
C HIS A 331 9.85 -22.70 -12.78
N THR A 332 9.64 -21.48 -12.30
CA THR A 332 10.23 -20.97 -11.04
C THR A 332 9.25 -20.06 -10.29
N ASP A 333 9.48 -19.85 -8.99
CA ASP A 333 8.68 -18.93 -8.16
C ASP A 333 9.19 -17.46 -8.27
N PHE A 334 9.62 -17.03 -9.48
CA PHE A 334 10.29 -15.74 -9.66
C PHE A 334 9.41 -14.54 -9.24
N SER A 335 8.09 -14.62 -9.42
CA SER A 335 7.11 -13.60 -9.03
C SER A 335 7.17 -13.19 -7.56
N SER A 336 7.59 -14.10 -6.69
CA SER A 336 7.61 -13.91 -5.23
C SER A 336 9.03 -13.90 -4.63
N ASN A 337 10.05 -14.08 -5.47
CA ASN A 337 11.42 -14.35 -5.01
C ASN A 337 12.00 -13.25 -4.11
N PHE A 338 11.76 -11.98 -4.47
CA PHE A 338 12.28 -10.84 -3.72
C PHE A 338 11.36 -10.36 -2.60
N SER A 339 10.05 -10.60 -2.69
CA SER A 339 9.04 -10.26 -1.67
C SER A 339 9.38 -10.79 -0.29
N HIS A 340 9.76 -12.07 -0.19
CA HIS A 340 10.15 -12.66 1.09
C HIS A 340 11.48 -12.14 1.61
N ALA A 341 12.47 -11.94 0.72
CA ALA A 341 13.79 -11.45 1.11
C ALA A 341 13.69 -10.02 1.69
N ILE A 342 12.98 -9.14 1.00
CA ILE A 342 12.75 -7.76 1.43
C ILE A 342 11.93 -7.72 2.71
N SER A 343 10.80 -8.45 2.78
CA SER A 343 9.97 -8.50 4.01
C SER A 343 10.75 -9.00 5.22
N SER A 344 11.61 -10.02 5.07
CA SER A 344 12.46 -10.51 6.16
C SER A 344 13.51 -9.49 6.62
N SER A 345 14.00 -8.64 5.72
CA SER A 345 14.93 -7.55 6.03
C SER A 345 14.26 -6.46 6.89
N TYR A 346 12.97 -6.21 6.69
CA TYR A 346 12.21 -5.29 7.55
C TYR A 346 11.92 -5.88 8.93
N SER A 347 11.62 -7.18 9.03
CA SER A 347 11.39 -7.81 10.35
C SER A 347 12.62 -7.77 11.27
N SER A 348 13.83 -7.86 10.72
CA SER A 348 15.06 -7.78 11.51
C SER A 348 15.38 -6.36 12.01
N THR A 349 14.80 -5.34 11.36
CA THR A 349 14.92 -3.93 11.78
C THR A 349 13.96 -3.60 12.93
N LEU A 350 12.78 -4.23 12.95
CA LEU A 350 11.81 -4.09 14.05
C LEU A 350 12.25 -4.83 15.33
N SER A 351 13.02 -5.91 15.21
CA SER A 351 13.54 -6.65 16.38
C SER A 351 14.69 -5.95 17.11
N SER A 352 15.34 -4.94 16.50
CA SER A 352 16.48 -4.22 17.09
C SER A 352 16.13 -2.84 17.64
N GLY A 353 14.90 -2.36 17.45
CA GLY A 353 14.44 -1.06 17.96
C GLY A 353 12.98 -1.10 18.37
N SER A 354 12.71 -0.85 19.65
CA SER A 354 11.41 -0.59 20.28
C SER A 354 10.51 -1.79 20.60
N GLY A 355 10.52 -2.17 21.88
CA GLY A 355 9.32 -2.68 22.53
C GLY A 355 8.32 -1.54 22.69
N SER A 356 7.28 -1.51 21.86
CA SER A 356 6.08 -0.72 22.10
C SER A 356 4.94 -1.22 21.21
N GLY A 357 3.84 -1.64 21.81
CA GLY A 357 2.55 -1.80 21.13
C GLY A 357 2.06 -3.24 21.00
N GLY A 358 1.22 -3.66 21.96
CA GLY A 358 0.42 -4.87 21.85
C GLY A 358 -0.58 -4.78 20.69
N GLY A 359 -0.53 -5.76 19.80
CA GLY A 359 -1.52 -6.00 18.77
C GLY A 359 -2.48 -7.09 19.20
N PHE A 360 -3.77 -6.77 19.32
CA PHE A 360 -4.83 -7.75 19.42
C PHE A 360 -4.99 -8.48 18.08
N SER A 361 -4.45 -9.69 17.99
CA SER A 361 -4.84 -10.68 16.99
C SER A 361 -5.99 -11.52 17.54
N GLY A 362 -7.23 -11.10 17.32
CA GLY A 362 -8.40 -11.94 17.57
C GLY A 362 -8.65 -12.84 16.37
N GLY A 363 -8.07 -14.04 16.37
CA GLY A 363 -8.34 -15.05 15.34
C GLY A 363 -7.95 -16.46 15.78
N GLY A 364 -8.95 -17.33 15.85
CA GLY A 364 -8.76 -18.77 15.69
C GLY A 364 -9.40 -19.64 16.78
N GLY A 365 -10.27 -20.57 16.38
CA GLY A 365 -10.65 -21.66 17.27
C GLY A 365 -11.88 -22.49 16.87
N GLY A 366 -12.15 -22.70 15.58
CA GLY A 366 -13.15 -23.68 15.14
C GLY A 366 -12.69 -25.10 15.48
N GLY A 367 -13.19 -25.63 16.58
CA GLY A 367 -12.93 -26.99 17.01
C GLY A 367 -13.64 -28.02 16.15
N ARG A 368 -12.89 -29.05 15.72
CA ARG A 368 -13.41 -30.41 15.44
C ARG A 368 -12.30 -31.42 15.73
N ARG A 369 -12.26 -31.95 16.96
CA ARG A 369 -11.60 -33.22 17.26
C ARG A 369 -12.60 -34.34 17.01
N ARG A 370 -12.23 -35.32 16.19
CA ARG A 370 -12.94 -36.60 16.05
C ARG A 370 -12.83 -37.39 17.36
N PRO A 371 -13.85 -38.14 17.78
CA PRO A 371 -13.70 -39.10 18.88
C PRO A 371 -12.93 -40.34 18.39
N GLU A 372 -11.86 -40.69 19.10
CA GLU A 372 -11.23 -42.00 19.05
C GLU A 372 -12.12 -43.02 19.77
N ALA A 373 -12.28 -44.19 19.16
CA ALA A 373 -12.94 -45.34 19.74
C ALA A 373 -12.08 -45.93 20.86
N VAL A 374 -12.65 -46.07 22.05
CA VAL A 374 -12.05 -46.86 23.13
C VAL A 374 -12.62 -48.27 23.03
N ALA A 375 -11.74 -49.23 22.74
CA ALA A 375 -12.00 -50.65 22.84
C ALA A 375 -12.27 -51.01 24.30
N VAL A 376 -13.32 -51.79 24.51
CA VAL A 376 -13.64 -52.48 25.76
C VAL A 376 -12.71 -53.68 25.84
N ASP A 377 -11.86 -53.73 26.87
CA ASP A 377 -11.32 -55.02 27.33
C ASP A 377 -11.69 -55.20 28.80
N SER A 378 -12.62 -56.12 28.98
CA SER A 378 -12.93 -56.80 30.21
C SER A 378 -12.01 -58.02 30.32
N HIS A 379 -11.07 -58.01 31.26
CA HIS A 379 -10.83 -59.09 32.24
C HIS A 379 -9.58 -58.83 33.08
#